data_AF-A0A4V1BX75-F1
#
_entry.id   AF-A0A4V1BX75-F1
#
_cell.length_a   1.000
_cell.length_b   1.000
_cell.length_c   1.000
_cell.angle_alpha   90.00
_cell.angle_beta   90.00
_cell.angle_gamma   90.00
#
_symmetry.space_group_name_H-M   'P 1'
#
loop_
_entity.id
_entity.type
_entity.pdbx_description
1 polymer ?
#
loop_
_entity_poly.entity_id
_entity_poly.type
_entity_poly.pdbx_seq_one_letter_code
_entity_poly.pdbx_strand_id
1 'polypeptide(L)' 'MRIVDISPAQQEKIKLEITYESHSRLIRAREVAANIYKYFDAGECYSKPNPWLPEILDYLCADMDCILQEIDKYS' A
#
# COMPACT_ATOMS: atom_id res chain seq x y z
N MET A 1 -10.88 24.97 -28.30
CA MET A 1 -10.91 23.77 -27.44
C MET A 1 -10.77 22.56 -28.37
N ARG A 2 -9.60 21.92 -28.43
CA ARG A 2 -9.42 20.70 -29.21
C ARG A 2 -9.92 19.55 -28.36
N ILE A 3 -11.05 18.96 -28.74
CA ILE A 3 -11.50 17.71 -28.15
C ILE A 3 -10.56 16.65 -28.71
N VAL A 4 -9.70 16.11 -27.86
CA VAL A 4 -8.79 15.03 -28.22
C VAL A 4 -9.58 13.75 -28.00
N ASP A 5 -10.01 13.12 -29.10
CA ASP A 5 -10.65 11.80 -29.05
C ASP A 5 -9.61 10.77 -28.62
N ILE A 6 -9.59 10.48 -27.32
CA ILE A 6 -8.75 9.43 -26.73
C ILE A 6 -9.37 8.08 -27.10
N SER A 7 -8.58 7.22 -27.76
CA SER A 7 -9.05 5.87 -28.12
C SER A 7 -9.42 5.06 -26.86
N PRO A 8 -10.34 4.07 -26.96
CA PRO A 8 -10.64 3.17 -25.85
C PRO A 8 -9.40 2.47 -25.29
N ALA A 9 -8.41 2.16 -26.15
CA ALA A 9 -7.13 1.59 -25.76
C ALA A 9 -6.26 2.57 -24.94
N GLN A 10 -6.32 3.88 -25.22
CA GLN A 10 -5.69 4.90 -24.38
C GLN A 10 -6.47 5.13 -23.09
N GLN A 11 -7.80 5.06 -23.11
CA GLN A 11 -8.62 5.06 -21.89
C GLN A 11 -8.33 3.85 -21.01
N GLU A 12 -8.12 2.66 -21.58
CA GLU A 12 -7.68 1.45 -20.88
C GLU A 12 -6.24 1.54 -20.37
N LYS A 13 -5.34 2.19 -21.12
CA LYS A 13 -3.96 2.43 -20.68
C LYS A 13 -3.86 3.45 -19.55
N ILE A 14 -4.82 4.38 -19.46
CA ILE A 14 -5.02 5.32 -18.34
C ILE A 14 -5.72 4.62 -17.15
N LYS A 15 -6.31 3.44 -17.35
CA LYS A 15 -7.26 2.81 -16.42
C LYS A 15 -6.65 2.06 -15.23
N LEU A 16 -5.33 2.07 -15.05
CA LEU A 16 -4.68 1.35 -13.94
C LEU A 16 -3.50 2.12 -13.33
N GLU A 17 -3.54 3.46 -13.32
CA GLU A 17 -2.67 4.22 -12.43
C GLU A 17 -3.33 4.31 -11.05
N ILE A 18 -2.80 3.56 -10.08
CA ILE A 18 -3.16 3.74 -8.67
C ILE A 18 -2.94 5.21 -8.28
N THR A 19 -3.81 5.74 -7.44
CA THR A 19 -3.70 7.12 -6.98
C THR A 19 -2.36 7.36 -6.30
N TYR A 20 -1.91 8.61 -6.33
CA TYR A 20 -0.71 9.03 -5.59
C TYR A 20 -0.80 8.66 -4.10
N GLU A 21 -2.00 8.74 -3.51
CA GLU A 21 -2.23 8.33 -2.12
C GLU A 21 -1.97 6.84 -1.91
N SER A 22 -2.60 5.98 -2.72
CA SER A 22 -2.40 4.52 -2.62
C SER A 22 -0.96 4.11 -2.93
N HIS A 23 -0.31 4.77 -3.90
CA HIS A 23 1.10 4.54 -4.18
C HIS A 23 1.99 4.91 -2.97
N SER A 24 1.72 6.03 -2.32
CA SER A 24 2.46 6.46 -1.12
C SER A 24 2.23 5.51 0.06
N ARG A 25 0.99 5.05 0.25
CA ARG A 25 0.63 4.04 1.25
C ARG A 25 1.30 2.70 0.98
N LEU A 26 1.43 2.30 -0.29
CA LEU A 26 2.12 1.07 -0.67
C LEU A 26 3.61 1.10 -0.31
N ILE A 27 4.28 2.22 -0.58
CA ILE A 27 5.69 2.42 -0.19
C ILE A 27 5.83 2.30 1.33
N ARG A 28 4.97 3.00 2.08
CA ARG A 28 4.99 2.99 3.54
C ARG A 28 4.72 1.60 4.11
N ALA A 29 3.71 0.89 3.60
CA ALA A 29 3.39 -0.48 3.98
C ALA A 29 4.59 -1.41 3.77
N ARG A 30 5.26 -1.30 2.62
CA ARG A 30 6.48 -2.06 2.31
C ARG A 30 7.61 -1.77 3.31
N GLU A 31 7.86 -0.51 3.63
CA GLU A 31 8.92 -0.12 4.57
C GLU A 31 8.64 -0.61 6.00
N VAL A 32 7.40 -0.46 6.47
CA VAL A 32 6.97 -0.94 7.79
C VAL A 32 7.12 -2.46 7.87
N ALA A 33 6.62 -3.20 6.88
CA ALA A 33 6.75 -4.66 6.84
C ALA A 33 8.22 -5.12 6.84
N ALA A 34 9.09 -4.45 6.07
CA ALA A 34 10.52 -4.75 6.04
C ALA A 34 11.20 -4.48 7.39
N ASN A 35 10.81 -3.41 8.09
CA ASN A 35 11.37 -3.10 9.41
C ASN A 35 10.89 -4.07 10.49
N ILE A 36 9.61 -4.48 10.45
CA ILE A 36 9.08 -5.52 11.33
C ILE A 36 9.85 -6.83 11.11
N TYR A 37 10.08 -7.23 9.86
CA TYR A 37 10.87 -8.41 9.54
C TYR A 37 12.29 -8.34 10.12
N LYS A 38 13.00 -7.23 9.90
CA LYS A 38 14.36 -7.04 10.44
C LYS A 38 14.38 -7.08 11.97
N TYR A 39 13.38 -6.49 12.61
CA TYR A 39 13.24 -6.51 14.07
C TYR A 39 13.07 -7.94 14.61
N PHE A 40 12.27 -8.77 13.93
CA PHE A 40 12.12 -10.18 14.28
C PHE A 40 13.39 -11.00 14.00
N ASP A 41 14.05 -10.77 12.86
CA ASP A 41 15.27 -11.46 12.45
C ASP A 41 16.46 -11.17 13.39
N ALA A 42 16.54 -9.94 13.92
CA ALA A 42 17.52 -9.55 14.92
C ALA A 42 17.32 -10.22 16.30
N GLY A 43 16.21 -10.95 16.49
CA GLY A 43 15.86 -11.61 17.73
C GLY A 43 15.46 -10.66 18.88
N GLU A 44 15.34 -9.36 18.60
CA GLU A 44 14.96 -8.35 19.59
C GLU A 44 13.56 -8.61 20.17
N CYS A 45 12.68 -9.20 19.36
CA CYS A 45 11.32 -9.57 19.73
C CYS A 45 11.20 -10.61 20.85
N TYR A 46 12.23 -11.42 21.08
CA TYR A 46 12.22 -12.50 22.08
C TYR A 46 12.62 -11.99 23.47
N SER A 47 13.19 -10.78 23.55
CA SER A 47 13.73 -10.24 24.80
C SER A 47 12.70 -9.49 25.63
N LYS A 48 11.66 -8.90 25.00
CA LYS A 48 10.64 -8.08 25.66
C LYS A 48 9.29 -8.14 24.92
N PRO A 49 8.16 -7.96 25.64
CA PRO A 49 6.86 -7.79 25.00
C PRO A 49 6.84 -6.51 24.15
N ASN A 50 6.14 -6.57 23.02
CA ASN A 50 6.04 -5.50 22.04
C ASN A 50 4.62 -4.92 22.01
N PRO A 51 4.23 -4.08 23.00
CA PRO A 51 2.85 -3.58 23.13
C PRO A 51 2.43 -2.65 21.98
N TRP A 52 3.40 -2.08 21.26
CA TRP A 52 3.19 -1.24 20.07
C TRP A 52 2.96 -2.04 18.79
N LEU A 53 3.30 -3.33 18.77
CA LEU A 53 3.25 -4.15 17.55
C LEU A 53 1.82 -4.31 17.00
N PRO A 54 0.78 -4.54 17.81
CA PRO A 54 -0.59 -4.61 17.31
C PRO A 54 -1.01 -3.33 16.57
N GLU A 55 -0.71 -2.16 17.12
CA GLU A 55 -1.06 -0.87 16.50
C GLU A 55 -0.33 -0.65 15.16
N ILE A 56 0.94 -1.06 15.07
CA ILE A 56 1.69 -1.00 13.79
C ILE A 56 1.07 -1.95 12.75
N LEU A 57 0.63 -3.15 13.16
CA LEU A 57 -0.03 -4.10 12.26
C LEU A 57 -1.39 -3.58 11.80
N ASP A 58 -2.17 -2.98 12.69
CA ASP A 58 -3.44 -2.34 12.34
C ASP A 58 -3.24 -1.21 11.31
N TYR A 59 -2.19 -0.40 11.50
CA TYR A 59 -1.81 0.65 10.56
C TYR A 59 -1.39 0.10 9.19
N LEU A 60 -0.62 -0.98 9.18
CA LEU A 60 -0.23 -1.68 7.96
C LEU A 60 -1.44 -2.23 7.21
N CYS A 61 -2.38 -2.85 7.93
CA CYS A 61 -3.63 -3.35 7.37
C CYS A 61 -4.45 -2.22 6.75
N ALA A 62 -4.59 -1.08 7.44
CA ALA A 62 -5.33 0.07 6.91
C ALA A 62 -4.74 0.62 5.59
N ASP A 63 -3.41 0.62 5.47
CA ASP A 63 -2.74 1.02 4.22
C ASP A 63 -2.98 0.01 3.09
N MET A 64 -2.92 -1.29 3.40
CA MET A 64 -3.20 -2.35 2.44
C MET A 64 -4.67 -2.32 1.99
N ASP A 65 -5.62 -2.12 2.90
CA ASP A 65 -7.04 -2.05 2.61
C ASP A 65 -7.37 -0.87 1.69
N CYS A 66 -6.74 0.29 1.89
CA CYS A 66 -6.89 1.44 1.00
C CYS A 66 -6.48 1.11 -0.44
N ILE A 67 -5.39 0.36 -0.61
CA ILE A 67 -4.87 -0.05 -1.92
C ILE A 67 -5.80 -1.10 -2.55
N LEU A 68 -6.23 -2.10 -1.77
CA LEU A 68 -7.13 -3.15 -2.24
C LEU A 68 -8.48 -2.59 -2.68
N GLN A 69 -9.06 -1.66 -1.92
CA GLN A 69 -10.30 -0.96 -2.30
C GLN A 69 -10.15 -0.20 -3.61
N GLU A 70 -8.99 0.40 -3.86
CA GLU A 70 -8.73 1.07 -5.12
C GLU A 70 -8.61 0.09 -6.28
N ILE A 71 -7.93 -1.04 -6.08
CA ILE A 71 -7.83 -2.10 -7.10
C ILE A 71 -9.23 -2.67 -7.42
N ASP A 72 -10.03 -2.97 -6.40
CA ASP A 72 -11.38 -3.52 -6.56
C ASP A 72 -12.31 -2.56 -7.31
N LYS A 73 -12.13 -1.23 -7.15
CA LYS A 73 -12.91 -0.23 -7.87
C LYS A 73 -12.69 -0.27 -9.39
N TYR A 74 -11.52 -0.72 -9.83
CA TYR A 74 -11.14 -0.76 -11.24
C TYR A 74 -11.08 -2.19 -11.82
N SER A 75 -11.44 -3.21 -11.03
CA SER A 75 -11.57 -4.61 -11.43
C SER A 75 -12.98 -4.95 -11.89
#